data_AF-A0A1T0CF40-F1
#
_entry.id   AF-A0A1T0CF40-F1
#
_cell.length_a   1.000
_cell.length_b   1.000
_cell.length_c   1.000
_cell.angle_alpha   90.00
_cell.angle_beta   90.00
_cell.angle_gamma   90.00
#
_symmetry.space_group_name_H-M   'P 1'
#
loop_
_entity.id
_entity.type
_entity.pdbx_description
1 polymer ?
#
loop_
_entity_poly.entity_id
_entity_poly.type
_entity_poly.pdbx_seq_one_letter_code
_entity_poly.pdbx_strand_id
1 'polypeptide(L)' 'MSNDVNDTLDSIKNTLESNWKQLTGSVKEMWGELTDDEITQIDGSREKLSGRIQERYGKAKDEVEQEIDAWTEKNKHTW' A
#
# COMPACT_ATOMS: atom_id res chain seq x y z
N MET A 1 -24.72 -21.28 4.12
CA MET A 1 -23.41 -21.13 4.79
C MET A 1 -22.57 -20.22 3.92
N SER A 2 -22.50 -18.95 4.29
CA SER A 2 -21.98 -17.89 3.44
C SER A 2 -20.47 -17.72 3.64
N ASN A 3 -19.72 -17.93 2.57
CA ASN A 3 -18.43 -17.37 2.13
C ASN A 3 -17.65 -16.36 3.02
N ASP A 4 -17.41 -16.64 4.30
CA ASP A 4 -16.57 -15.81 5.20
C ASP A 4 -15.11 -15.63 4.75
N VAL A 5 -14.62 -16.40 3.76
CA VAL A 5 -13.22 -16.34 3.30
C VAL A 5 -12.97 -15.21 2.29
N ASN A 6 -14.00 -14.69 1.62
CA ASN A 6 -13.85 -13.61 0.65
C ASN A 6 -13.89 -12.20 1.28
N ASP A 7 -14.50 -12.05 2.47
CA ASP A 7 -14.68 -10.75 3.13
C ASP A 7 -13.36 -10.23 3.74
N THR A 8 -12.50 -11.13 4.19
CA THR A 8 -11.21 -10.76 4.81
C THR A 8 -10.19 -10.22 3.79
N LEU A 9 -10.21 -10.72 2.55
CA LEU A 9 -9.32 -10.26 1.47
C LEU A 9 -9.77 -8.91 0.88
N ASP A 10 -11.08 -8.64 0.87
CA ASP A 10 -11.65 -7.40 0.35
C ASP A 10 -11.55 -6.23 1.35
N SER A 11 -11.63 -6.53 2.66
CA SER A 11 -11.42 -5.55 3.73
C SER A 11 -9.98 -4.98 3.75
N ILE A 12 -8.97 -5.78 3.40
CA ILE A 12 -7.58 -5.33 3.32
C ILE A 12 -7.38 -4.39 2.13
N LYS A 13 -8.02 -4.68 0.99
CA LYS A 13 -7.94 -3.83 -0.22
C LYS A 13 -8.49 -2.42 0.00
N ASN A 14 -9.55 -2.27 0.81
CA ASN A 14 -10.21 -0.97 1.03
C ASN A 14 -9.60 -0.13 2.18
N THR A 15 -8.72 -0.70 3.02
CA THR A 15 -8.17 0.01 4.19
C THR A 15 -7.15 1.09 3.79
N LEU A 16 -6.42 0.85 2.69
CA LEU A 16 -5.34 1.69 2.21
C LEU A 16 -5.86 3.06 1.73
N GLU A 17 -6.98 3.06 1.01
CA GLU A 17 -7.67 4.27 0.55
C GLU A 17 -8.27 5.07 1.72
N SER A 18 -8.92 4.39 2.67
CA SER A 18 -9.59 5.07 3.78
C SER A 18 -8.62 5.80 4.74
N ASN A 19 -7.39 5.30 4.91
CA ASN A 19 -6.39 5.87 5.81
C ASN A 19 -5.22 6.53 5.08
N TRP A 20 -5.30 6.69 3.76
CA TRP A 20 -4.17 7.12 2.92
C TRP A 20 -3.46 8.37 3.44
N LYS A 21 -4.23 9.42 3.80
CA LYS A 21 -3.68 10.69 4.31
C LYS A 21 -2.80 10.55 5.56
N GLN A 22 -3.07 9.57 6.41
CA GLN A 22 -2.25 9.30 7.60
C GLN A 22 -1.05 8.42 7.23
N LEU A 23 -1.25 7.52 6.26
CA LEU A 23 -0.25 6.58 5.79
C LEU A 23 0.82 7.21 4.88
N THR A 24 0.53 8.32 4.19
CA THR A 24 1.46 8.98 3.26
C THR A 24 2.81 9.32 3.91
N GLY A 25 2.83 9.67 5.20
CA GLY A 25 4.06 9.87 5.96
C GLY A 25 4.89 8.59 6.04
N SER A 26 4.27 7.49 6.49
CA SER A 26 4.91 6.17 6.57
C SER A 26 5.34 5.62 5.21
N VAL A 27 4.60 5.93 4.13
CA VAL A 27 4.97 5.58 2.74
C VAL A 27 6.29 6.28 2.37
N LYS A 28 6.39 7.58 2.64
CA LYS A 28 7.61 8.35 2.37
C LYS A 28 8.80 7.89 3.21
N GLU A 29 8.56 7.46 4.45
CA GLU A 29 9.62 6.90 5.29
C GLU A 29 10.14 5.56 4.76
N MET A 30 9.26 4.70 4.24
CA MET A 30 9.69 3.41 3.70
C MET A 30 10.28 3.51 2.30
N TRP A 31 9.63 4.28 1.43
CA TRP A 31 10.04 4.47 0.04
C TRP A 31 10.47 5.92 -0.17
N GLY A 32 11.59 6.32 0.47
CA GLY A 32 12.11 7.69 0.42
C GLY A 32 12.51 8.20 -0.96
N GLU A 33 12.55 7.34 -1.99
CA GLU A 33 12.73 7.77 -3.38
C GLU A 33 11.42 8.25 -4.02
N LEU A 34 10.25 7.94 -3.45
CA LEU A 34 8.97 8.50 -3.89
C LEU A 34 8.81 9.94 -3.39
N THR A 35 8.50 10.85 -4.30
CA THR A 35 8.23 12.25 -3.95
C THR A 35 6.83 12.42 -3.35
N ASP A 36 6.61 13.49 -2.58
CA ASP A 36 5.28 13.80 -2.02
C ASP A 36 4.19 13.92 -3.10
N ASP A 37 4.56 14.40 -4.29
CA ASP A 37 3.65 14.50 -5.44
C ASP A 37 3.24 13.12 -5.95
N GLU A 38 4.21 12.20 -6.11
CA GLU A 38 3.93 10.82 -6.52
C GLU A 38 3.07 10.08 -5.50
N ILE A 39 3.35 10.25 -4.20
CA ILE A 39 2.54 9.69 -3.11
C ILE A 39 1.12 10.29 -3.15
N THR A 40 0.98 11.59 -3.45
CA THR A 40 -0.33 12.20 -3.61
C THR A 40 -1.09 11.61 -4.81
N GLN A 41 -0.42 11.39 -5.95
CA GLN A 41 -1.02 10.81 -7.15
C GLN A 41 -1.46 9.33 -6.99
N ILE A 42 -0.80 8.60 -6.09
CA ILE A 42 -1.15 7.22 -5.74
C ILE A 42 -2.55 7.16 -5.12
N ASP A 43 -2.94 8.16 -4.31
CA ASP A 43 -4.29 8.32 -3.77
C ASP A 43 -4.84 7.05 -3.07
N GLY A 44 -3.97 6.32 -2.37
CA GLY A 44 -4.34 5.07 -1.68
C GLY A 44 -4.47 3.84 -2.58
N SER A 45 -4.27 3.99 -3.89
CA SER A 45 -4.32 2.88 -4.83
C SER A 45 -3.07 2.01 -4.72
N ARG A 46 -3.26 0.78 -4.24
CA ARG A 46 -2.19 -0.23 -4.17
C ARG A 46 -1.52 -0.50 -5.52
N GLU A 47 -2.29 -0.53 -6.61
CA GLU A 47 -1.75 -0.76 -7.95
C GLU A 47 -0.84 0.38 -8.39
N LYS A 48 -1.25 1.64 -8.15
CA LYS A 48 -0.40 2.80 -8.44
C LYS A 48 0.86 2.81 -7.59
N LEU A 49 0.74 2.50 -6.29
CA LEU A 49 1.88 2.40 -5.38
C LEU A 49 2.88 1.36 -5.90
N SER A 50 2.39 0.17 -6.27
CA SER A 50 3.22 -0.90 -6.83
C SER A 50 3.91 -0.46 -8.13
N GLY A 51 3.20 0.18 -9.04
CA GLY A 51 3.77 0.71 -10.28
C GLY A 51 4.90 1.70 -10.01
N ARG A 52 4.67 2.67 -9.12
CA ARG A 52 5.69 3.67 -8.77
C ARG A 52 6.93 3.05 -8.12
N ILE A 53 6.76 2.09 -7.22
CA ILE A 53 7.90 1.42 -6.59
C ILE A 53 8.70 0.61 -7.62
N GLN A 54 8.03 -0.10 -8.53
CA GLN A 54 8.70 -0.81 -9.62
C GLN A 54 9.49 0.15 -10.52
N GLU A 55 8.90 1.30 -10.89
CA GLU A 55 9.55 2.32 -11.72
C GLU A 55 10.77 2.95 -11.04
N ARG A 56 10.71 3.23 -9.74
CA ARG A 56 11.78 3.93 -9.01
C ARG A 56 12.88 3.01 -8.53
N TYR A 57 12.51 1.86 -7.97
CA TYR A 57 13.45 0.92 -7.37
C TYR A 57 13.86 -0.22 -8.31
N GLY A 58 13.22 -0.37 -9.47
CA GLY A 58 13.53 -1.45 -10.42
C GLY A 58 13.25 -2.85 -9.89
N LYS A 59 12.34 -2.99 -8.92
CA LYS A 59 12.02 -4.25 -8.23
C LYS A 59 11.01 -5.09 -9.02
N ALA A 60 11.03 -6.41 -8.83
CA ALA A 60 10.00 -7.27 -9.39
C ALA A 60 8.65 -7.00 -8.73
N LYS A 61 7.56 -7.16 -9.51
CA LYS A 61 6.19 -6.96 -9.00
C LYS A 61 5.91 -7.74 -7.72
N ASP A 62 6.36 -8.99 -7.63
CA ASP A 62 6.15 -9.86 -6.47
C ASP A 62 6.82 -9.30 -5.21
N GLU A 63 8.07 -8.85 -5.32
CA GLU A 63 8.81 -8.21 -4.20
C GLU A 63 8.10 -6.93 -3.74
N VAL A 64 7.63 -6.12 -4.69
CA VAL A 64 6.90 -4.89 -4.38
C VAL A 64 5.56 -5.18 -3.71
N GLU A 65 4.83 -6.19 -4.18
CA GLU A 65 3.56 -6.60 -3.56
C GLU A 65 3.77 -7.10 -2.14
N GLN A 66 4.83 -7.88 -1.88
CA GLN A 66 5.21 -8.33 -0.54
C GLN A 66 5.59 -7.16 0.38
N GLU A 67 6.34 -6.17 -0.11
CA GLU A 67 6.69 -4.97 0.67
C GLU A 67 5.46 -4.13 1.04
N ILE A 68 4.54 -3.96 0.08
CA ILE A 68 3.28 -3.23 0.33
C ILE A 68 2.42 -4.00 1.35
N ASP A 69 2.35 -5.33 1.26
CA ASP A 69 1.62 -6.16 2.23
C ASP A 69 2.20 -6.02 3.63
N ALA A 70 3.50 -6.26 3.79
CA ALA A 70 4.19 -6.18 5.08
C ALA A 70 4.03 -4.79 5.73
N TRP A 71 4.06 -3.73 4.92
CA TRP A 71 3.81 -2.38 5.41
C TRP A 71 2.36 -2.13 5.78
N THR A 72 1.41 -2.59 4.97
CA THR A 72 -0.01 -2.44 5.26
C THR A 72 -0.35 -3.15 6.56
N GLU A 73 0.19 -4.35 6.79
CA GLU A 73 0.03 -5.10 8.04
C GLU A 73 0.66 -4.36 9.24
N LYS A 74 1.88 -3.83 9.09
CA LYS A 74 2.56 -3.06 10.13
C LYS A 74 1.77 -1.81 10.56
N ASN A 75 1.15 -1.12 9.60
CA ASN A 75 0.34 0.07 9.87
C ASN A 75 -1.13 -0.25 10.21
N LYS A 76 -1.55 -1.51 10.12
CA LYS A 76 -2.87 -1.98 10.57
C LYS A 76 -2.90 -2.23 12.09
N HIS A 77 -1.78 -2.57 12.71
CA HIS A 77 -1.72 -2.87 14.15
C HIS A 77 -1.74 -1.62 15.04
N THR A 78 -1.72 -0.40 14.47
CA THR A 78 -1.71 0.84 15.25
C THR A 78 -3.10 1.36 15.64
N TRP A 79 -4.17 0.58 15.40
CA TRP A 79 -5.54 0.92 15.82
C TRP A 79 -6.33 -0.30 16.31
#